data_AF-A0A925N2N7-F1
#
_entry.id   AF-A0A925N2N7-F1
#
_cell.length_a   1.000
_cell.length_b   1.000
_cell.length_c   1.000
_cell.angle_alpha   90.00
_cell.angle_beta   90.00
_cell.angle_gamma   90.00
#
_symmetry.space_group_name_H-M   'P 1'
#
loop_
_entity.id
_entity.type
_entity.pdbx_description
1 polymer ?
#
loop_
_entity_poly.entity_id
_entity_poly.type
_entity_poly.pdbx_seq_one_letter_code
_entity_poly.pdbx_strand_id
1 'polypeptide(L)' 'ALWLSHSREAQRWGSKLRLQPSRFLDELPAAELQRDGADPVADAARKNERATMGFAAIKALLDA' A
#
# COMPACT_ATOMS: atom_id res chain seq x y z
N ALA A 1 5.61 9.12 2.88
CA ALA A 1 6.00 7.70 2.73
C ALA A 1 5.51 7.18 1.39
N LEU A 2 6.37 6.48 0.64
CA LEU A 2 5.98 5.81 -0.62
C LEU A 2 5.41 4.43 -0.29
N TRP A 3 4.26 4.09 -0.89
CA TRP A 3 3.61 2.79 -0.73
C TRP A 3 3.48 2.12 -2.08
N LEU A 4 3.83 0.83 -2.14
CA LEU A 4 3.77 0.02 -3.35
C LEU A 4 2.84 -1.16 -3.10
N SER A 5 1.92 -1.40 -4.03
CA SER A 5 1.00 -2.55 -3.99
C SER A 5 0.87 -3.16 -5.37
N HIS A 6 0.51 -4.45 -5.41
CA HIS A 6 0.14 -5.12 -6.64
C HIS A 6 -1.15 -5.92 -6.41
N SER A 7 -2.03 -5.93 -7.42
CA SER A 7 -3.21 -6.78 -7.39
C SER A 7 -2.82 -8.21 -7.71
N ARG A 8 -3.33 -9.19 -6.95
CA ARG A 8 -3.13 -10.62 -7.27
C ARG A 8 -3.93 -11.05 -8.49
N GLU A 9 -5.05 -10.38 -8.74
CA GLU A 9 -5.97 -10.68 -9.83
C GLU A 9 -6.52 -9.38 -10.42
N ALA A 10 -6.80 -9.38 -11.71
CA ALA A 10 -7.48 -8.27 -12.39
C ALA A 10 -8.45 -8.82 -13.44
N GLN A 11 -9.51 -8.06 -13.70
CA GLN A 11 -10.39 -8.33 -14.84
C GLN A 11 -9.95 -7.44 -16.00
N ARG A 12 -9.60 -8.06 -17.13
CA ARG A 12 -9.32 -7.35 -18.39
C ARG A 12 -10.00 -8.06 -19.54
N TRP A 13 -10.66 -7.28 -20.39
CA TRP A 13 -11.32 -7.78 -21.60
C TRP A 13 -12.29 -8.93 -21.30
N GLY A 14 -13.09 -8.79 -20.23
CA GLY A 14 -14.06 -9.81 -19.80
C GLY A 14 -13.45 -11.04 -19.10
N SER A 15 -12.13 -11.21 -19.14
CA SER A 15 -11.44 -12.36 -18.52
C SER A 15 -10.80 -12.00 -17.18
N LYS A 16 -10.72 -12.98 -16.27
CA LYS A 16 -10.00 -12.85 -15.00
C LYS A 16 -8.57 -13.35 -15.17
N LEU A 17 -7.59 -12.50 -14.89
CA LEU A 17 -6.17 -12.82 -14.99
C LEU A 17 -5.55 -12.85 -13.59
N ARG A 18 -4.70 -13.85 -13.34
CA ARG A 18 -3.81 -13.86 -12.18
C ARG A 18 -2.55 -13.09 -12.54
N LEU A 19 -2.17 -12.14 -11.70
CA LEU A 19 -1.02 -11.27 -11.92
C LEU A 19 0.13 -11.68 -11.02
N GLN A 20 1.34 -11.53 -11.54
CA GLN A 20 2.56 -11.60 -10.75
C GLN A 20 2.97 -10.19 -10.30
N PRO A 21 3.65 -10.06 -9.14
CA PRO A 21 4.26 -8.80 -8.76
C PRO A 21 5.26 -8.30 -9.82
N SER A 22 5.46 -6.98 -9.88
CA SER A 22 6.47 -6.39 -10.75
C SER A 22 7.88 -6.82 -10.31
N ARG A 23 8.76 -7.15 -11.27
CA ARG A 23 10.18 -7.46 -11.02
C ARG A 23 10.91 -6.39 -10.21
N PHE A 24 10.49 -5.13 -10.33
CA PHE A 24 11.12 -4.02 -9.60
C PHE A 24 10.94 -4.13 -8.09
N LEU A 25 9.93 -4.85 -7.59
CA LEU A 25 9.74 -5.04 -6.16
C LEU A 25 10.84 -5.91 -5.53
N ASP A 26 11.44 -6.82 -6.31
CA ASP A 26 12.55 -7.67 -5.87
C ASP A 26 13.91 -6.96 -6.01
N GLU A 27 13.98 -5.90 -6.81
CA GLU A 27 15.19 -5.09 -7.02
C GLU A 27 15.35 -3.98 -5.94
N LEU A 28 14.32 -3.77 -5.10
CA LEU A 28 14.39 -2.78 -4.01
C LEU A 28 15.29 -3.26 -2.87
N PRO A 29 16.00 -2.33 -2.19
CA PRO A 29 16.79 -2.66 -1.00
C PRO A 29 15.92 -3.30 0.09
N ALA A 30 16.17 -4.57 0.40
CA ALA A 30 15.35 -5.33 1.36
C ALA A 30 15.38 -4.72 2.77
N ALA A 31 16.47 -4.05 3.15
CA ALA A 31 16.61 -3.39 4.44
C ALA A 31 15.69 -2.16 4.61
N GLU A 32 15.23 -1.58 3.50
CA GLU A 32 14.37 -0.39 3.49
C GLU A 32 12.91 -0.75 3.21
N LEU A 33 12.63 -2.00 2.81
CA LEU A 33 11.33 -2.45 2.39
C LEU A 33 10.59 -3.17 3.53
N GLN A 34 9.57 -2.50 4.07
CA GLN A 34 8.57 -3.15 4.91
C GLN A 34 7.55 -3.89 4.03
N ARG A 35 7.37 -5.20 4.25
CA ARG A 35 6.23 -5.93 3.69
C ARG A 35 5.06 -5.92 4.67
N ASP A 36 3.89 -5.50 4.20
CA ASP A 36 2.65 -5.63 4.97
C ASP A 36 2.44 -7.09 5.38
N GLY A 37 2.24 -7.32 6.68
CA GLY A 37 2.13 -8.63 7.30
C GLY A 37 3.44 -9.21 7.86
N ALA A 38 4.58 -8.57 7.65
CA ALA A 38 5.86 -9.00 8.23
C ALA A 38 5.94 -8.70 9.74
N ASP A 39 5.29 -7.64 10.20
CA ASP A 39 5.13 -7.30 11.62
C ASP A 39 3.74 -6.69 11.85
N PRO A 40 2.76 -7.49 12.34
CA PRO A 40 1.39 -7.03 12.57
C PRO A 40 1.26 -5.82 13.50
N VAL A 41 2.17 -5.66 14.46
CA VAL A 41 2.11 -4.58 15.47
C VAL A 41 2.62 -3.27 14.86
N ALA A 42 3.77 -3.31 14.18
CA ALA A 42 4.29 -2.16 13.47
C ALA A 42 3.34 -1.71 12.34
N ASP A 43 2.70 -2.66 11.65
CA ASP A 43 1.72 -2.38 10.62
C ASP A 43 0.45 -1.71 11.18
N ALA A 44 -0.02 -2.13 12.35
CA ALA A 44 -1.16 -1.49 13.02
C ALA A 44 -0.85 -0.04 13.40
N ALA A 45 0.33 0.23 13.97
CA ALA A 45 0.77 1.58 14.33
C ALA A 45 0.83 2.51 13.10
N ARG A 46 1.44 2.06 12.01
CA ARG A 46 1.51 2.86 10.76
C ARG A 46 0.16 3.02 10.06
N LYS A 47 -0.72 2.01 10.13
CA LYS A 47 -2.09 2.12 9.61
C LYS A 47 -2.89 3.18 10.35
N ASN A 48 -2.74 3.26 11.68
CA ASN A 48 -3.36 4.31 12.49
C ASN A 48 -2.81 5.69 12.15
N GLU A 49 -1.49 5.84 12.04
CA GLU A 49 -0.84 7.09 11.64
C GLU A 49 -1.35 7.58 10.26
N ARG A 50 -1.44 6.66 9.28
CA ARG A 50 -1.99 6.94 7.95
C ARG A 50 -3.45 7.40 8.01
N ALA A 51 -4.29 6.70 8.77
CA ALA A 51 -5.70 7.05 8.90
C ALA A 51 -5.84 8.47 9.46
N THR A 52 -5.11 8.78 10.53
CA THR A 52 -5.11 10.12 11.14
C THR A 52 -4.67 11.20 10.16
N MET A 53 -3.56 11.00 9.45
CA MET A 53 -3.07 11.95 8.45
C MET A 53 -4.05 12.13 7.28
N GLY A 54 -4.68 11.05 6.82
CA GLY A 54 -5.69 11.09 5.75
C GLY A 54 -6.93 11.88 6.17
N PHE A 55 -7.45 11.65 7.37
CA PHE A 55 -8.58 12.41 7.90
C PHE A 55 -8.24 13.89 8.10
N ALA A 56 -7.03 14.21 8.58
CA ALA A 56 -6.58 15.59 8.71
C ALA A 56 -6.53 16.31 7.35
N ALA A 57 -6.02 15.65 6.30
CA ALA A 57 -5.98 16.22 4.96
C ALA A 57 -7.39 16.43 4.38
N ILE A 58 -8.31 15.47 4.55
CA ILE A 58 -9.70 15.61 4.13
C ILE A 58 -10.38 16.77 4.86
N LYS A 59 -10.17 16.88 6.17
CA LYS A 59 -10.70 18.00 6.97
C LYS A 59 -10.19 19.35 6.45
N ALA A 60 -8.89 19.47 6.18
CA ALA A 60 -8.31 20.70 5.65
C ALA A 60 -8.90 21.12 4.30
N LEU A 61 -9.31 20.16 3.46
CA LEU A 61 -9.99 20.46 2.19
C LEU A 61 -11.45 20.91 2.36
N LEU A 62 -12.12 20.48 3.43
CA LEU A 62 -13.53 20.82 3.70
C LEU A 62 -13.70 22.11 4.49
N ASP A 63 -12.68 22.52 5.24
CA ASP A 63 -12.67 23.79 5.99
C ASP A 63 -12.19 25.00 5.14
N ALA A 64 -11.85 24.78 3.85
CA ALA A 64 -11.40 25.78 2.88
C ALA A 64 -12.54 26.25 1.97
#